data_AF-A0A7X2I4J1-F1
#
_entry.id   AF-A0A7X2I4J1-F1
#
_cell.length_a   1.000
_cell.length_b   1.000
_cell.length_c   1.000
_cell.angle_alpha   90.00
_cell.angle_beta   90.00
_cell.angle_gamma   90.00
#
_symmetry.space_group_name_H-M   'P 1'
#
loop_
_entity.id
_entity.type
_entity.pdbx_description
1 polymer ?
#
loop_
_entity_poly.entity_id
_entity_poly.type
_entity_poly.pdbx_seq_one_letter_code
_entity_poly.pdbx_strand_id
1 'polypeptide(L)'
;MSTTPATGEDHHKPAYPLVTALTAIRKARHMTQAELAQHAGLSRMTVQRLESNGLDPRLSTLQEMARVLEQEMVTIPRHLHGSFHEWLAAQTAHGKTHP
;
A
#
# COMPACT_ATOMS: atom_id res chain seq x y z
N MET A 1 22.40 27.03 36.59
CA MET A 1 20.95 27.22 36.41
C MET A 1 20.59 26.79 35.00
N SER A 2 19.53 25.99 34.92
CA SER A 2 18.85 25.33 33.80
C SER A 2 18.77 26.17 32.51
N THR A 3 18.73 25.58 31.31
CA THR A 3 17.68 24.64 30.87
C THR A 3 18.12 23.85 29.62
N THR A 4 17.87 22.54 29.64
CA THR A 4 17.87 21.65 28.47
C THR A 4 16.54 21.84 27.72
N PRO A 5 16.50 22.02 26.38
CA PRO A 5 15.25 22.04 25.66
C PRO A 5 14.70 20.61 25.54
N ALA A 6 13.40 20.47 25.77
CA ALA A 6 12.67 19.23 25.58
C ALA A 6 12.81 18.77 24.12
N THR A 7 13.35 17.57 23.93
CA THR A 7 13.32 16.85 22.66
C THR A 7 11.85 16.58 22.33
N GLY A 8 11.28 17.34 21.40
CA GLY A 8 10.04 16.95 20.75
C GLY A 8 10.28 15.60 20.10
N GLU A 9 9.56 14.58 20.53
CA GLU A 9 9.53 13.30 19.83
C GLU A 9 9.00 13.59 18.42
N ASP A 10 9.88 13.54 17.43
CA ASP A 10 9.48 13.46 16.03
C ASP A 10 8.64 12.19 15.89
N HIS A 11 7.31 12.35 15.95
CA HIS A 11 6.36 11.29 15.64
C HIS A 11 6.38 11.03 14.13
N HIS A 12 7.50 10.53 13.61
CA HIS A 12 7.61 10.07 12.23
C HIS A 12 6.73 8.84 12.09
N LYS A 13 5.52 9.07 11.59
CA LYS A 13 4.55 8.04 11.32
C LYS A 13 5.15 7.03 10.35
N PRO A 14 5.18 5.72 10.68
CA PRO A 14 5.82 4.74 9.82
C PRO A 14 5.16 4.75 8.44
N ALA A 15 5.99 4.83 7.40
CA ALA A 15 5.52 4.69 6.03
C ALA A 15 5.30 3.19 5.76
N TYR A 16 4.10 2.84 5.27
CA TYR A 16 3.76 1.48 4.86
C TYR A 16 3.60 1.42 3.33
N PRO A 17 4.65 1.08 2.57
CA PRO A 17 4.64 1.17 1.11
C PRO A 17 3.52 0.37 0.44
N LEU A 18 3.18 -0.80 1.00
CA LEU A 18 2.08 -1.62 0.50
C LEU A 18 0.73 -0.95 0.68
N VAL A 19 0.51 -0.25 1.81
CA VAL A 19 -0.72 0.52 2.03
C VAL A 19 -0.80 1.67 1.03
N THR A 20 0.31 2.38 0.80
CA THR A 20 0.38 3.46 -0.19
C THR A 20 0.05 2.94 -1.60
N ALA A 21 0.63 1.81 -2.00
CA ALA A 21 0.39 1.20 -3.31
C ALA A 21 -1.08 0.78 -3.49
N LEU A 22 -1.65 0.05 -2.53
CA LEU A 22 -3.05 -0.39 -2.58
C LEU A 22 -4.03 0.80 -2.57
N THR A 23 -3.71 1.87 -1.83
CA THR A 23 -4.50 3.11 -1.82
C THR A 23 -4.52 3.78 -3.19
N ALA A 24 -3.37 3.83 -3.88
CA ALA A 24 -3.28 4.41 -5.22
C ALA A 24 -4.14 3.62 -6.22
N ILE A 25 -4.09 2.29 -6.17
CA ILE A 25 -4.88 1.41 -7.04
C ILE A 25 -6.37 1.57 -6.78
N ARG A 26 -6.80 1.60 -5.52
CA ARG A 26 -8.21 1.87 -5.16
C ARG A 26 -8.70 3.19 -5.77
N LYS A 27 -7.91 4.26 -5.62
CA LYS A 27 -8.24 5.58 -6.17
C LYS A 27 -8.30 5.58 -7.70
N ALA A 28 -7.36 4.90 -8.36
CA ALA A 28 -7.36 4.75 -9.82
C ALA A 28 -8.59 3.99 -10.33
N ARG A 29 -9.15 3.08 -9.51
CA ARG A 29 -10.40 2.37 -9.78
C ARG A 29 -11.66 3.13 -9.36
N HIS A 30 -11.53 4.38 -8.91
CA HIS A 30 -12.64 5.21 -8.39
C HIS A 30 -13.46 4.58 -7.26
N MET A 31 -12.92 3.58 -6.56
CA MET A 31 -13.59 2.95 -5.42
C MET A 31 -13.45 3.82 -4.18
N THR A 32 -14.50 3.97 -3.39
CA THR A 32 -14.46 4.59 -2.06
C THR A 32 -13.83 3.65 -1.03
N GLN A 33 -13.43 4.20 0.13
CA GLN A 33 -12.96 3.39 1.25
C GLN A 33 -14.03 2.42 1.79
N ALA A 34 -15.31 2.82 1.70
CA ALA A 34 -16.43 2.00 2.16
C ALA A 34 -16.66 0.80 1.22
N GLU A 35 -16.58 1.01 -0.10
CA GLU A 35 -16.72 -0.08 -1.08
C GLU A 35 -15.58 -1.09 -0.98
N LEU A 36 -14.32 -0.61 -0.86
CA LEU A 36 -13.19 -1.51 -0.61
C LEU A 36 -13.39 -2.31 0.67
N ALA A 37 -13.78 -1.64 1.76
CA ALA A 37 -14.03 -2.31 3.03
C ALA A 37 -15.11 -3.40 2.92
N GLN A 38 -16.24 -3.07 2.30
CA GLN A 38 -17.35 -4.01 2.10
C GLN A 38 -16.90 -5.26 1.32
N HIS A 39 -16.21 -5.08 0.20
CA HIS A 39 -15.77 -6.21 -0.65
C HIS A 39 -14.64 -7.03 -0.01
N ALA A 40 -13.84 -6.40 0.86
CA ALA A 40 -12.74 -7.03 1.58
C ALA A 40 -13.18 -7.69 2.91
N GLY A 41 -14.45 -7.57 3.30
CA GLY A 41 -14.91 -8.03 4.61
C GLY A 41 -14.29 -7.26 5.79
N LEU A 42 -13.92 -5.99 5.56
CA LEU A 42 -13.29 -5.11 6.54
C LEU A 42 -14.26 -4.02 7.00
N SER A 43 -13.94 -3.35 8.10
CA SER A 43 -14.64 -2.13 8.48
C SER A 43 -14.14 -0.93 7.68
N ARG A 44 -15.02 0.04 7.37
CA ARG A 44 -14.62 1.33 6.77
C ARG A 44 -13.55 2.03 7.61
N MET A 45 -13.66 1.98 8.94
CA MET A 45 -12.70 2.57 9.88
C MET A 45 -11.31 1.92 9.76
N THR A 46 -11.24 0.61 9.55
CA THR A 46 -9.99 -0.11 9.31
C THR A 46 -9.30 0.41 8.06
N VAL A 47 -10.01 0.50 6.93
CA VAL A 47 -9.47 1.04 5.68
C VAL A 47 -9.02 2.49 5.86
N GLN A 48 -9.85 3.35 6.49
CA GLN A 48 -9.48 4.74 6.76
C GLN A 48 -8.20 4.87 7.59
N ARG A 49 -8.05 4.10 8.67
CA ARG A 49 -6.86 4.14 9.54
C ARG A 49 -5.63 3.65 8.82
N LEU A 50 -5.74 2.59 8.01
CA LEU A 50 -4.65 2.13 7.16
C LEU A 50 -4.19 3.24 6.22
N GLU A 51 -5.11 3.81 5.42
CA GLU A 51 -4.75 4.82 4.41
C GLU A 51 -4.25 6.14 4.99
N SER A 52 -4.60 6.45 6.24
CA SER A 52 -4.08 7.61 6.95
C SER A 52 -2.78 7.33 7.72
N ASN A 53 -2.15 6.16 7.52
CA ASN A 53 -0.97 5.61 8.21
C ASN A 53 -1.17 5.34 9.72
N GLY A 54 -2.41 5.44 10.23
CA GLY A 54 -2.74 5.43 11.66
C GLY A 54 -2.76 4.05 12.32
N LEU A 55 -2.30 3.01 11.63
CA LEU A 55 -2.36 1.62 12.08
C LEU A 55 -1.25 0.80 11.41
N ASP A 56 -0.58 -0.05 12.19
CA ASP A 56 0.31 -1.09 11.67
C ASP A 56 -0.51 -2.18 10.94
N PRO A 57 -0.34 -2.35 9.61
CA PRO A 57 -1.15 -3.26 8.83
C PRO A 57 -0.80 -4.72 9.13
N ARG A 58 -1.81 -5.51 9.46
CA ARG A 58 -1.67 -6.97 9.42
C ARG A 58 -1.53 -7.42 7.97
N LEU A 59 -0.67 -8.40 7.73
CA LEU A 59 -0.50 -9.01 6.40
C LEU A 59 -1.84 -9.51 5.84
N SER A 60 -2.65 -10.18 6.65
CA SER A 60 -3.98 -10.68 6.24
C SER A 60 -4.90 -9.55 5.75
N THR A 61 -4.85 -8.37 6.38
CA THR A 61 -5.65 -7.22 5.96
C THR A 61 -5.17 -6.67 4.62
N LEU A 62 -3.84 -6.63 4.39
CA LEU A 62 -3.28 -6.25 3.09
C LEU A 62 -3.68 -7.24 2.00
N GLN A 63 -3.69 -8.54 2.30
CA GLN A 63 -4.11 -9.59 1.36
C GLN A 63 -5.58 -9.45 0.96
N GLU A 64 -6.48 -9.16 1.91
CA GLU A 64 -7.90 -8.93 1.58
C GLU A 64 -8.11 -7.69 0.71
N MET A 65 -7.39 -6.60 0.99
CA MET A 65 -7.41 -5.42 0.13
C MET A 65 -6.85 -5.72 -1.26
N ALA A 66 -5.72 -6.43 -1.34
CA ALA A 66 -5.09 -6.82 -2.59
C ALA A 66 -6.01 -7.70 -3.45
N ARG A 67 -6.69 -8.69 -2.85
CA ARG A 67 -7.67 -9.55 -3.52
C ARG A 67 -8.77 -8.76 -4.21
N VAL A 68 -9.39 -7.80 -3.50
CA VAL A 68 -10.46 -6.96 -4.06
C VAL A 68 -9.93 -6.03 -5.16
N LEU A 69 -8.70 -5.57 -5.01
CA LEU A 69 -8.02 -4.71 -5.99
C LEU A 69 -7.35 -5.51 -7.11
N GLU A 70 -7.59 -6.83 -7.19
CA GLU A 70 -7.00 -7.77 -8.16
C GLU A 70 -5.46 -7.66 -8.23
N GLN A 71 -4.83 -7.52 -7.06
CA GLN A 71 -3.39 -7.48 -6.90
C GLN A 71 -2.91 -8.78 -6.28
N GLU A 72 -1.86 -9.35 -6.86
CA GLU A 72 -1.16 -10.49 -6.28
C GLU A 72 0.03 -10.00 -5.44
N MET A 73 0.17 -10.52 -4.22
CA MET A 73 1.32 -10.21 -3.36
C MET A 73 2.36 -11.32 -3.51
N VAL A 74 3.50 -10.99 -4.10
CA VAL A 74 4.59 -11.94 -4.35
C VAL A 74 5.83 -11.62 -3.54
N THR A 75 6.52 -12.67 -3.08
CA THR A 75 7.87 -12.55 -2.52
C THR A 75 8.88 -12.82 -3.62
N ILE A 76 9.90 -11.98 -3.72
CA ILE A 76 11.01 -12.18 -4.65
C ILE A 76 12.34 -12.25 -3.89
N PRO A 77 13.30 -13.10 -4.31
CA PRO A 77 14.66 -13.07 -3.78
C PRO A 77 15.27 -11.67 -3.95
N ARG A 78 15.87 -11.13 -2.89
CA ARG A 78 16.35 -9.74 -2.88
C ARG A 78 17.35 -9.41 -4.00
N HIS A 79 18.18 -10.36 -4.39
CA HIS A 79 19.17 -10.19 -5.46
C HIS A 79 18.54 -10.13 -6.87
N LEU A 80 17.28 -10.56 -7.03
CA LEU A 80 16.55 -10.49 -8.31
C LEU A 80 15.72 -9.21 -8.45
N HIS A 81 15.71 -8.33 -7.44
CA HIS A 81 14.87 -7.14 -7.45
C HIS A 81 15.10 -6.26 -8.70
N GLY A 82 16.36 -5.97 -9.06
CA GLY A 82 16.68 -5.16 -10.24
C GLY A 82 16.17 -5.76 -11.54
N SER A 83 16.56 -7.01 -11.83
CA SER A 83 16.16 -7.72 -13.04
C SER A 83 14.65 -7.91 -13.14
N PHE A 84 13.95 -8.09 -12.00
CA PHE A 84 12.50 -8.16 -11.97
C PHE A 84 11.84 -6.83 -12.38
N HIS A 85 12.32 -5.70 -11.87
CA HIS A 85 11.82 -4.38 -12.25
C HIS A 85 12.08 -4.06 -13.73
N GLU A 86 13.26 -4.40 -14.24
CA GLU A 86 13.59 -4.24 -15.67
C GLU A 86 12.64 -5.06 -16.56
N TRP A 87 12.41 -6.32 -16.18
CA TRP A 87 11.47 -7.19 -16.88
C TRP A 87 10.04 -6.65 -16.85
N LEU A 88 9.53 -6.21 -15.69
CA LEU A 88 8.19 -5.61 -15.57
C LEU A 88 8.04 -4.34 -16.42
N ALA A 89 9.06 -3.48 -16.44
CA ALA A 89 9.07 -2.27 -17.25
C ALA A 89 9.01 -2.60 -18.75
N ALA A 90 9.75 -3.63 -19.19
CA ALA A 90 9.69 -4.10 -20.57
C ALA A 90 8.28 -4.61 -20.92
N GLN A 91 7.66 -5.44 -20.08
CA GLN A 91 6.34 -6.02 -20.38
C GLN A 91 5.22 -4.96 -20.40
N THR A 92 5.28 -3.96 -19.53
CA THR A 92 4.27 -2.88 -19.48
C THR A 92 4.43 -1.86 -20.60
N ALA A 93 5.62 -1.71 -21.18
CA ALA A 93 5.85 -0.89 -22.37
C ALA A 93 5.24 -1.52 -23.64
N HIS A 94 5.27 -2.85 -23.76
CA HIS A 94 4.75 -3.58 -24.93
C HIS A 94 3.22 -3.78 -24.91
N GLY A 95 2.56 -3.61 -23.76
CA GLY A 95 1.10 -3.72 -23.63
C GLY A 95 0.29 -2.48 -24.05
N LYS A 96 0.93 -1.36 -24.44
CA LYS A 96 0.24 -0.13 -24.90
C LYS A 96 -0.16 -0.16 -26.39
N THR A 97 0.04 -1.29 -27.07
CA THR A 97 -0.30 -1.48 -28.49
C THR A 97 -1.26 -2.66 -28.64
N HIS A 98 -2.53 -2.44 -28.34
CA HIS A 98 -3.63 -3.11 -29.04
C HIS A 98 -4.89 -2.22 -28.97
N PRO A 99 -5.58 -2.01 -30.11
CA PRO A 99 -6.75 -1.12 -30.24
C PRO A 99 -7.97 -1.55 -29.42
#